data_AF-A0A937MV04-F1
#
_entry.id   AF-A0A937MV04-F1
#
_cell.length_a   1.000
_cell.length_b   1.000
_cell.length_c   1.000
_cell.angle_alpha   90.00
_cell.angle_beta   90.00
_cell.angle_gamma   90.00
#
_symmetry.space_group_name_H-M   'P 1'
#
loop_
_entity.id
_entity.type
_entity.pdbx_description
1 polymer ?
#
loop_
_entity_poly.entity_id
_entity_poly.type
_entity_poly.pdbx_seq_one_letter_code
_entity_poly.pdbx_strand_id
1 'polypeptide(L)'
;MRVFFYVFLITFVWNNTVIADEKLPDISKMSDKEFNHLPKDVMNKITVAEFSKHPLGKKVAPLMNIAISRGLGHLMYFYPMPERLIREAVKKFQHDIGQPQTGELTIGQLEELTRRSNRISDTPVEVLGLGETLDVFGEDNYVTTKGTWAIEGEQHAYPINHAKIDCLKSRGTCEAKQVNIEIPSLKHSTARYFFDHFTEVFKIISWTDTEVISQGDSKCRTTIMTINIENNEVFQITRNKGNKQCSFGIVTLPALEKPRIVRLNPGGHFSRDFWEKRKKKTDKYLNTEVQEQVKTQVKFLNSIKKDKQKN
;
A
#
# COMPACT_ATOMS: atom_id res chain seq x y z
N MET A 1 46.15 5.79 -26.83
CA MET A 1 45.14 6.84 -26.71
C MET A 1 44.64 6.83 -25.26
N ARG A 2 45.06 7.79 -24.43
CA ARG A 2 44.79 7.85 -22.97
C ARG A 2 43.52 8.65 -22.74
N VAL A 3 42.48 8.03 -22.20
CA VAL A 3 41.21 8.69 -21.84
C VAL A 3 41.29 9.11 -20.38
N PHE A 4 41.31 10.42 -20.13
CA PHE A 4 41.22 11.02 -18.80
C PHE A 4 39.77 11.02 -18.32
N PHE A 5 39.49 10.36 -17.19
CA PHE A 5 38.23 10.49 -16.47
C PHE A 5 38.26 11.78 -15.63
N TYR A 6 37.49 12.78 -16.05
CA TYR A 6 37.17 13.94 -15.20
C TYR A 6 36.04 13.55 -14.23
N VAL A 7 36.40 13.44 -12.95
CA VAL A 7 35.44 13.34 -11.85
C VAL A 7 34.94 14.75 -11.54
N PHE A 8 33.73 15.09 -12.02
CA PHE A 8 33.03 16.31 -11.60
C PHE A 8 32.43 16.08 -10.22
N LEU A 9 33.06 16.66 -9.19
CA LEU A 9 32.46 16.83 -7.86
C LEU A 9 31.37 17.90 -7.97
N ILE A 10 30.11 17.50 -8.14
CA ILE A 10 28.97 18.42 -8.00
C ILE A 10 28.69 18.54 -6.51
N THR A 11 29.19 19.60 -5.88
CA THR A 11 28.72 20.02 -4.56
C THR A 11 27.31 20.58 -4.74
N PHE A 12 26.30 19.78 -4.38
CA PHE A 12 24.94 20.25 -4.18
C PHE A 12 24.94 21.23 -3.00
N VAL A 13 25.20 22.51 -3.28
CA VAL A 13 24.90 23.60 -2.35
C VAL A 13 23.38 23.64 -2.26
N TRP A 14 22.83 23.05 -1.19
CA TRP A 14 21.45 23.28 -0.78
C TRP A 14 21.33 24.78 -0.49
N ASN A 15 20.92 25.56 -1.49
CA ASN A 15 20.36 26.87 -1.26
C ASN A 15 19.09 26.64 -0.44
N ASN A 16 19.23 26.73 0.89
CA ASN A 16 18.13 27.06 1.77
C ASN A 16 17.71 28.47 1.39
N THR A 17 16.95 28.62 0.31
CA THR A 17 16.13 29.81 0.10
C THR A 17 15.19 29.83 1.28
N VAL A 18 15.58 30.61 2.30
CA VAL A 18 14.72 31.09 3.36
C VAL A 18 13.57 31.76 2.63
N ILE A 19 12.47 31.01 2.46
CA ILE A 19 11.22 31.56 1.97
C ILE A 19 10.90 32.64 2.99
N ALA A 20 11.03 33.90 2.56
CA ALA A 20 10.68 35.05 3.38
C ALA A 20 9.32 34.77 4.03
N ASP A 21 9.18 35.09 5.33
CA ASP A 21 7.98 34.85 6.13
C ASP A 21 6.74 35.40 5.42
N GLU A 22 6.17 34.60 4.54
CA GLU A 22 5.02 34.95 3.74
C GLU A 22 3.85 34.97 4.71
N LYS A 23 3.41 36.18 5.05
CA LYS A 23 2.37 36.41 6.03
C LYS A 23 1.13 35.60 5.63
N LEU A 24 0.82 34.56 6.40
CA LEU A 24 -0.34 33.72 6.18
C LEU A 24 -1.61 34.59 6.23
N PRO A 25 -2.62 34.27 5.41
CA PRO A 25 -3.84 35.06 5.36
C PRO A 25 -4.65 34.87 6.65
N ASP A 26 -5.31 35.94 7.12
CA ASP A 26 -6.14 35.90 8.34
C ASP A 26 -7.42 35.10 8.09
N ILE A 27 -7.34 33.79 8.34
CA ILE A 27 -8.46 32.89 8.09
C ILE A 27 -9.65 33.12 9.00
N SER A 28 -9.50 33.82 10.13
CA SER A 28 -10.60 34.04 11.08
C SER A 28 -11.73 34.89 10.51
N LYS A 29 -11.44 35.66 9.45
CA LYS A 29 -12.37 36.56 8.75
C LYS A 29 -12.89 36.01 7.42
N MET A 30 -12.37 34.86 6.97
CA MET A 30 -12.78 34.27 5.70
C MET A 30 -14.18 33.66 5.79
N SER A 31 -14.91 33.71 4.69
CA SER A 31 -16.09 32.87 4.49
C SER A 31 -15.69 31.40 4.28
N ASP A 32 -16.60 30.47 4.54
CA ASP A 32 -16.37 29.04 4.27
C ASP A 32 -15.97 28.78 2.80
N LYS A 33 -16.50 29.58 1.86
CA LYS A 33 -16.15 29.47 0.45
C LYS A 33 -14.69 29.88 0.22
N GLU A 34 -14.25 31.02 0.73
CA GLU A 34 -12.85 31.47 0.59
C GLU A 34 -11.89 30.49 1.25
N PHE A 35 -12.21 30.03 2.47
CA PHE A 35 -11.41 29.06 3.20
C PHE A 35 -11.22 27.75 2.41
N ASN A 36 -12.30 27.21 1.83
CA ASN A 36 -12.25 25.97 1.04
C ASN A 36 -11.53 26.11 -0.31
N HIS A 37 -11.24 27.33 -0.77
CA HIS A 37 -10.47 27.58 -2.00
C HIS A 37 -9.00 27.95 -1.72
N LEU A 38 -8.55 27.92 -0.46
CA LEU A 38 -7.14 28.15 -0.14
C LEU A 38 -6.25 27.10 -0.81
N PRO A 39 -5.10 27.51 -1.39
CA PRO A 39 -4.10 26.58 -1.89
C PRO A 39 -3.66 25.60 -0.80
N LYS A 40 -3.41 24.33 -1.17
CA LYS A 40 -3.07 23.27 -0.21
C LYS A 40 -1.79 23.58 0.58
N ASP A 41 -0.81 24.22 -0.04
CA ASP A 41 0.45 24.61 0.59
C ASP A 41 0.25 25.72 1.64
N VAL A 42 -0.68 26.66 1.41
CA VAL A 42 -1.10 27.66 2.42
C VAL A 42 -1.85 26.95 3.54
N MET A 43 -2.78 26.06 3.20
CA MET A 43 -3.57 25.33 4.19
C MET A 43 -2.69 24.49 5.13
N ASN A 44 -1.67 23.83 4.58
CA ASN A 44 -0.76 22.99 5.35
C ASN A 44 0.12 23.76 6.34
N LYS A 45 0.26 25.09 6.21
CA LYS A 45 1.04 25.95 7.10
C LYS A 45 0.23 26.52 8.26
N ILE A 46 -1.10 26.58 8.16
CA ILE A 46 -1.98 27.09 9.21
C ILE A 46 -1.93 26.20 10.44
N THR A 47 -1.82 26.79 11.64
CA THR A 47 -1.81 26.02 12.89
C THR A 47 -3.20 25.51 13.23
N VAL A 48 -3.30 24.38 13.92
CA VAL A 48 -4.58 23.86 14.43
C VAL A 48 -5.26 24.89 15.36
N ALA A 49 -4.45 25.63 16.13
CA ALA A 49 -4.94 26.71 16.98
C ALA A 49 -5.53 27.87 16.16
N GLU A 50 -4.86 28.28 15.08
CA GLU A 50 -5.38 29.30 14.17
C GLU A 50 -6.65 28.82 13.45
N PHE A 51 -6.65 27.59 12.94
CA PHE A 51 -7.82 26.97 12.33
C PHE A 51 -9.01 26.95 13.29
N SER A 52 -8.79 26.67 14.58
CA SER A 52 -9.85 26.66 15.59
C SER A 52 -10.55 28.02 15.80
N LYS A 53 -9.94 29.12 15.35
CA LYS A 53 -10.55 30.47 15.38
C LYS A 53 -11.58 30.66 14.26
N HIS A 54 -11.48 29.92 13.16
CA HIS A 54 -12.48 29.94 12.09
C HIS A 54 -13.77 29.23 12.53
N PRO A 55 -14.98 29.67 12.11
CA PRO A 55 -16.25 29.04 12.53
C PRO A 55 -16.31 27.53 12.29
N LEU A 56 -15.76 27.03 11.18
CA LEU A 56 -15.66 25.60 10.89
C LEU A 56 -14.71 24.89 11.87
N GLY A 57 -13.54 25.48 12.13
CA GLY A 57 -12.53 24.90 13.03
C GLY A 57 -13.00 24.85 14.47
N LYS A 58 -13.73 25.86 14.95
CA LYS A 58 -14.31 25.89 16.30
C LYS A 58 -15.25 24.71 16.56
N LYS A 59 -16.03 24.30 15.56
CA LYS A 59 -16.95 23.14 15.66
C LYS A 59 -16.20 21.82 15.80
N VAL A 60 -15.02 21.70 15.20
CA VAL A 60 -14.23 20.44 15.20
C VAL A 60 -13.08 20.44 16.19
N ALA A 61 -12.76 21.56 16.84
CA ALA A 61 -11.63 21.69 17.76
C ALA A 61 -11.59 20.64 18.89
N PRO A 62 -12.71 20.31 19.57
CA PRO A 62 -12.70 19.24 20.56
C PRO A 62 -12.30 17.88 19.97
N LEU A 63 -12.77 17.56 18.76
CA LEU A 63 -12.43 16.33 18.05
C LEU A 63 -10.97 16.32 17.61
N MET A 64 -10.41 17.46 17.22
CA MET A 64 -9.00 17.57 16.84
C MET A 64 -8.07 17.27 18.02
N ASN A 65 -8.35 17.78 19.22
CA ASN A 65 -7.53 17.48 20.41
C ASN A 65 -7.53 15.99 20.76
N ILE A 66 -8.69 15.33 20.63
CA ILE A 66 -8.80 13.87 20.80
C ILE A 66 -8.00 13.14 19.73
N ALA A 67 -8.12 13.56 18.47
CA ALA A 67 -7.39 12.95 17.35
C ALA A 67 -5.87 13.10 17.49
N ILE A 68 -5.39 14.28 17.91
CA ILE A 68 -3.98 14.56 18.19
C ILE A 68 -3.47 13.64 19.29
N SER A 69 -4.18 13.60 20.42
CA SER A 69 -3.81 12.78 21.57
C SER A 69 -3.76 11.30 21.21
N ARG A 70 -4.78 10.81 20.50
CA ARG A 70 -4.83 9.42 20.03
C ARG A 70 -3.71 9.12 19.04
N GLY A 71 -3.44 10.01 18.10
CA GLY A 71 -2.40 9.82 17.09
C GLY A 71 -1.00 9.76 17.70
N LEU A 72 -0.69 10.67 18.63
CA LEU A 72 0.57 10.68 19.36
C LEU A 72 0.71 9.44 20.25
N GLY A 73 -0.38 9.02 20.91
CA GLY A 73 -0.41 7.79 21.70
C GLY A 73 -0.19 6.53 20.87
N HIS A 74 -0.84 6.41 19.70
CA HIS A 74 -0.62 5.30 18.77
C HIS A 74 0.83 5.23 18.29
N LEU A 75 1.48 6.37 18.07
CA LEU A 75 2.89 6.45 17.68
C LEU A 75 3.86 6.34 18.87
N MET A 76 3.34 6.07 20.08
CA MET A 76 4.11 5.88 21.31
C MET A 76 4.94 7.11 21.72
N TYR A 77 4.49 8.33 21.40
CA TYR A 77 5.11 9.55 21.95
C TYR A 77 4.79 9.74 23.44
N PHE A 78 3.72 9.09 23.93
CA PHE A 78 3.44 8.94 25.35
C PHE A 78 2.57 7.69 25.59
N TYR A 79 2.67 7.13 26.79
CA TYR A 79 1.79 6.09 27.36
C TYR A 79 0.82 6.81 28.33
N PRO A 80 -0.48 6.45 28.44
CA PRO A 80 -1.57 7.36 28.87
C PRO A 80 -1.20 8.30 30.01
N MET A 81 -1.25 9.61 29.74
CA MET A 81 -0.69 10.66 30.60
C MET A 81 -1.43 12.00 30.44
N PRO A 82 -1.26 12.96 31.39
CA PRO A 82 -1.99 14.22 31.46
C PRO A 82 -1.78 15.12 30.24
N GLU A 83 -2.78 15.96 29.94
CA GLU A 83 -2.81 16.94 28.85
C GLU A 83 -1.53 17.81 28.75
N ARG A 84 -0.87 18.07 29.89
CA ARG A 84 0.39 18.84 29.98
C ARG A 84 1.54 18.24 29.16
N LEU A 85 1.52 16.94 28.85
CA LEU A 85 2.56 16.28 28.07
C LEU A 85 2.30 16.30 26.56
N ILE A 86 1.12 16.71 26.11
CA ILE A 86 0.78 16.74 24.68
C ILE A 86 1.70 17.71 23.92
N ARG A 87 1.97 18.90 24.49
CA ARG A 87 2.84 19.89 23.83
C ARG A 87 4.26 19.38 23.63
N GLU A 88 4.83 18.70 24.63
CA GLU A 88 6.17 18.11 24.53
C GLU A 88 6.18 16.92 23.56
N ALA A 89 5.12 16.11 23.55
CA ALA A 89 4.95 15.05 22.54
C ALA A 89 4.84 15.61 21.12
N VAL A 90 4.16 16.74 20.91
CA VAL A 90 4.09 17.44 19.62
C VAL A 90 5.48 17.92 19.20
N LYS A 91 6.27 18.52 20.09
CA LYS A 91 7.65 18.94 19.79
C LYS A 91 8.52 17.76 19.37
N LYS A 92 8.45 16.63 20.10
CA LYS A 92 9.16 15.39 19.74
C LYS A 92 8.73 14.87 18.37
N PHE A 93 7.42 14.87 18.09
CA PHE A 93 6.90 14.48 16.79
C PHE A 93 7.42 15.40 15.66
N GLN A 94 7.38 16.72 15.87
CA GLN A 94 7.92 17.70 14.93
C GLN A 94 9.41 17.47 14.65
N HIS A 95 10.20 17.22 15.68
CA HIS A 95 11.61 16.83 15.54
C HIS A 95 11.78 15.58 14.67
N ASP A 96 11.02 14.51 14.95
CA ASP A 96 11.10 13.24 14.23
C ASP A 96 10.66 13.32 12.75
N ILE A 97 9.89 14.34 12.38
CA ILE A 97 9.53 14.64 10.99
C ILE A 97 10.41 15.73 10.36
N GLY A 98 11.45 16.19 11.05
CA GLY A 98 12.39 17.20 10.56
C GLY A 98 11.80 18.61 10.45
N GLN A 99 10.85 18.96 11.33
CA GLN A 99 10.14 20.24 11.33
C GLN A 99 10.46 21.05 12.61
N PRO A 100 10.25 22.39 12.59
CA PRO A 100 10.43 23.22 13.78
C PRO A 100 9.57 22.77 14.96
N GLN A 101 10.17 22.72 16.15
CA GLN A 101 9.57 22.21 17.38
C GLN A 101 8.73 23.28 18.12
N THR A 102 7.70 23.81 17.45
CA THR A 102 6.85 24.87 18.01
C THR A 102 5.97 24.38 19.16
N GLY A 103 5.66 23.07 19.20
CA GLY A 103 4.67 22.49 20.10
C GLY A 103 3.22 22.71 19.66
N GLU A 104 3.01 23.30 18.47
CA GLU A 104 1.69 23.46 17.84
C GLU A 104 1.71 22.82 16.45
N LEU A 105 0.78 21.90 16.19
CA LEU A 105 0.69 21.26 14.88
C LEU A 105 0.11 22.23 13.86
N THR A 106 0.70 22.26 12.65
CA THR A 106 0.02 22.76 11.46
C THR A 106 -0.99 21.74 10.94
N ILE A 107 -1.92 22.14 10.06
CA ILE A 107 -2.83 21.20 9.39
C ILE A 107 -2.05 20.13 8.63
N GLY A 108 -0.97 20.50 7.94
CA GLY A 108 -0.10 19.53 7.25
C GLY A 108 0.59 18.55 8.21
N GLN A 109 1.03 19.03 9.38
CA GLN A 109 1.62 18.17 10.42
C GLN A 109 0.55 17.28 11.07
N LEU A 110 -0.68 17.74 11.23
CA LEU A 110 -1.81 16.95 11.72
C LEU A 110 -2.21 15.85 10.70
N GLU A 111 -2.20 16.15 9.41
CA GLU A 111 -2.39 15.16 8.35
C GLU A 111 -1.31 14.08 8.41
N GLU A 112 -0.04 14.48 8.59
CA GLU A 112 1.09 13.56 8.72
C GLU A 112 1.00 12.70 9.99
N LEU A 113 0.62 13.28 11.13
CA LEU A 113 0.35 12.58 12.38
C LEU A 113 -0.74 11.52 12.18
N THR A 114 -1.86 11.93 11.59
CA THR A 114 -3.01 11.05 11.30
C THR A 114 -2.61 9.92 10.35
N ARG A 115 -1.88 10.26 9.27
CA ARG A 115 -1.38 9.28 8.30
C ARG A 115 -0.51 8.24 9.00
N ARG A 116 0.53 8.68 9.72
CA ARG A 116 1.45 7.77 10.43
C ARG A 116 0.71 6.91 11.44
N SER A 117 -0.10 7.52 12.30
CA SER A 117 -0.91 6.84 13.32
C SER A 117 -1.79 5.75 12.72
N ASN A 118 -2.48 6.03 11.61
CA ASN A 118 -3.33 5.05 10.96
C ASN A 118 -2.52 3.88 10.37
N ARG A 119 -1.31 4.14 9.87
CA ARG A 119 -0.47 3.11 9.22
C ARG A 119 0.19 2.12 10.17
N ILE A 120 0.55 2.53 11.38
CA ILE A 120 1.02 1.58 12.41
C ILE A 120 -0.10 0.63 12.82
N SER A 121 -1.34 1.11 12.82
CA SER A 121 -2.53 0.32 13.15
C SER A 121 -3.16 -0.41 11.97
N ASP A 122 -2.50 -0.47 10.82
CA ASP A 122 -3.03 -1.24 9.68
C ASP A 122 -3.18 -2.70 10.10
N THR A 123 -4.39 -3.23 9.93
CA THR A 123 -4.69 -4.62 10.28
C THR A 123 -4.23 -5.55 9.16
N PRO A 124 -3.33 -6.51 9.44
CA PRO A 124 -2.95 -7.50 8.45
C PRO A 124 -4.16 -8.27 7.95
N VAL A 125 -4.32 -8.33 6.64
CA VAL A 125 -5.30 -9.21 6.00
C VAL A 125 -4.57 -10.48 5.60
N GLU A 126 -4.62 -11.46 6.50
CA GLU A 126 -4.07 -12.78 6.25
C GLU A 126 -5.16 -13.68 5.69
N VAL A 127 -4.93 -14.21 4.49
CA VAL A 127 -5.86 -15.15 3.86
C VAL A 127 -5.47 -16.58 4.26
N LEU A 128 -5.55 -16.87 5.57
CA LEU A 128 -5.15 -18.16 6.13
C LEU A 128 -6.02 -19.30 5.57
N GLY A 129 -5.40 -20.44 5.23
CA GLY A 129 -6.10 -21.61 4.66
C GLY A 129 -6.52 -21.51 3.18
N LEU A 130 -6.36 -20.36 2.53
CA LEU A 130 -6.68 -20.18 1.11
C LEU A 130 -5.41 -20.14 0.26
N GLY A 131 -5.04 -21.30 -0.28
CA GLY A 131 -3.92 -21.43 -1.23
C GLY A 131 -2.54 -21.36 -0.57
N GLU A 132 -2.36 -21.91 0.63
CA GLU A 132 -1.03 -22.07 1.22
C GLU A 132 -0.12 -22.99 0.39
N THR A 133 -0.74 -23.94 -0.29
CA THR A 133 -0.21 -24.76 -1.37
C THR A 133 -0.97 -24.43 -2.65
N LEU A 134 -0.30 -24.61 -3.79
CA LEU A 134 -0.94 -24.63 -5.10
C LEU A 134 -1.18 -26.09 -5.44
N ASP A 135 -2.43 -26.53 -5.30
CA ASP A 135 -2.86 -27.86 -5.68
C ASP A 135 -3.84 -27.75 -6.84
N VAL A 136 -3.61 -28.52 -7.90
CA VAL A 136 -4.52 -28.67 -9.02
C VAL A 136 -5.20 -30.02 -8.89
N PHE A 137 -6.49 -30.00 -8.62
CA PHE A 137 -7.30 -31.20 -8.56
C PHE A 137 -8.03 -31.39 -9.88
N GLY A 138 -7.87 -32.57 -10.50
CA GLY A 138 -8.52 -32.92 -11.75
C GLY A 138 -9.25 -34.27 -11.67
N GLU A 139 -10.47 -34.30 -12.18
CA GLU A 139 -11.29 -35.47 -12.48
C GLU A 139 -11.81 -35.35 -13.92
N ASP A 140 -12.36 -36.43 -14.48
CA ASP A 140 -12.78 -36.56 -15.89
C ASP A 140 -13.56 -35.35 -16.46
N ASN A 141 -14.40 -34.72 -15.62
CA ASN A 141 -15.27 -33.59 -16.01
C ASN A 141 -15.06 -32.30 -15.20
N TYR A 142 -14.08 -32.27 -14.29
CA TYR A 142 -13.90 -31.16 -13.37
C TYR A 142 -12.43 -30.92 -13.05
N VAL A 143 -11.98 -29.66 -13.12
CA VAL A 143 -10.67 -29.24 -12.63
C VAL A 143 -10.84 -28.05 -11.71
N THR A 144 -10.18 -28.05 -10.56
CA THR A 144 -10.18 -26.92 -9.63
C THR A 144 -8.80 -26.62 -9.09
N THR A 145 -8.54 -25.34 -8.89
CA THR A 145 -7.34 -24.88 -8.20
C THR A 145 -7.62 -23.57 -7.47
N LYS A 146 -6.73 -23.23 -6.53
CA LYS A 146 -6.77 -21.99 -5.77
C LYS A 146 -5.36 -21.44 -5.57
N GLY A 147 -5.23 -20.12 -5.57
CA GLY A 147 -3.94 -19.48 -5.32
C GLY A 147 -4.00 -17.96 -5.48
N THR A 148 -2.83 -17.36 -5.67
CA THR A 148 -2.64 -15.92 -5.83
C THR A 148 -1.97 -15.66 -7.16
N TRP A 149 -2.52 -14.74 -7.95
CA TRP A 149 -1.94 -14.32 -9.22
C TRP A 149 -0.70 -13.45 -8.99
N ALA A 150 0.37 -13.80 -9.70
CA ALA A 150 1.65 -13.10 -9.70
C ALA A 150 2.07 -12.82 -11.14
N ILE A 151 2.23 -11.54 -11.48
CA ILE A 151 2.75 -11.11 -12.78
C ILE A 151 4.26 -11.36 -12.83
N GLU A 152 4.74 -12.05 -13.85
CA GLU A 152 6.17 -12.27 -14.03
C GLU A 152 6.93 -10.98 -14.36
N GLY A 153 7.98 -10.69 -13.60
CA GLY A 153 8.87 -9.55 -13.84
C GLY A 153 8.28 -8.17 -13.52
N GLU A 154 7.09 -8.10 -12.91
CA GLU A 154 6.47 -6.85 -12.46
C GLU A 154 6.23 -6.86 -10.94
N GLN A 155 6.18 -5.67 -10.33
CA GLN A 155 5.72 -5.54 -8.94
C GLN A 155 4.20 -5.78 -8.89
N HIS A 156 3.74 -6.70 -8.04
CA HIS A 156 2.32 -7.05 -7.95
C HIS A 156 1.44 -5.81 -7.70
N ALA A 157 0.48 -5.57 -8.60
CA ALA A 157 -0.46 -4.45 -8.49
C ALA A 157 -1.41 -4.61 -7.29
N TYR A 158 -1.78 -5.86 -6.98
CA TYR A 158 -2.61 -6.21 -5.82
C TYR A 158 -1.83 -7.15 -4.91
N PRO A 159 -1.21 -6.63 -3.84
CA PRO A 159 -0.32 -7.43 -2.98
C PRO A 159 -1.08 -8.55 -2.25
N ILE A 160 -2.40 -8.40 -2.10
CA ILE A 160 -3.29 -9.41 -1.52
C ILE A 160 -4.39 -9.67 -2.54
N ASN A 161 -4.23 -10.77 -3.28
CA ASN A 161 -5.24 -11.28 -4.19
C ASN A 161 -5.38 -12.79 -4.01
N HIS A 162 -6.58 -13.31 -4.25
CA HIS A 162 -6.86 -14.74 -4.24
C HIS A 162 -7.78 -15.09 -5.39
N ALA A 163 -7.52 -16.20 -6.04
CA ALA A 163 -8.33 -16.73 -7.12
C ALA A 163 -8.68 -18.19 -6.83
N LYS A 164 -9.93 -18.55 -7.06
CA LYS A 164 -10.40 -19.92 -7.20
C LYS A 164 -10.83 -20.13 -8.65
N ILE A 165 -10.33 -21.18 -9.27
CA ILE A 165 -10.62 -21.51 -10.65
C ILE A 165 -11.35 -22.84 -10.67
N ASP A 166 -12.55 -22.87 -11.24
CA ASP A 166 -13.38 -24.06 -11.40
C ASP A 166 -13.67 -24.27 -12.89
N CYS A 167 -13.17 -25.36 -13.46
CA CYS A 167 -13.38 -25.75 -14.84
C CYS A 167 -14.34 -26.93 -14.94
N LEU A 168 -15.37 -26.83 -15.77
CA LEU A 168 -16.34 -27.89 -16.01
C LEU A 168 -16.37 -28.25 -17.49
N LYS A 169 -15.94 -29.47 -17.82
CA LYS A 169 -15.86 -29.96 -19.20
C LYS A 169 -17.22 -29.96 -19.89
N SER A 170 -18.26 -30.40 -19.18
CA SER A 170 -19.64 -30.44 -19.66
C SER A 170 -20.22 -29.06 -20.01
N ARG A 171 -19.73 -27.99 -19.36
CA ARG A 171 -20.12 -26.60 -19.67
C ARG A 171 -19.23 -25.95 -20.72
N GLY A 172 -18.08 -26.53 -21.02
CA GLY A 172 -17.09 -25.94 -21.92
C GLY A 172 -16.50 -24.62 -21.38
N THR A 173 -16.49 -24.42 -20.05
CA THR A 173 -16.00 -23.18 -19.43
C THR A 173 -15.17 -23.41 -18.17
N CYS A 174 -14.27 -22.47 -17.89
CA CYS A 174 -13.61 -22.25 -16.61
C CYS A 174 -14.07 -20.92 -16.00
N GLU A 175 -14.48 -20.94 -14.74
CA GLU A 175 -14.83 -19.75 -13.95
C GLU A 175 -13.67 -19.43 -12.98
N ALA A 176 -13.04 -18.27 -13.15
CA ALA A 176 -12.03 -17.75 -12.23
C ALA A 176 -12.67 -16.69 -11.32
N LYS A 177 -12.96 -17.07 -10.08
CA LYS A 177 -13.49 -16.19 -9.03
C LYS A 177 -12.33 -15.55 -8.30
N GLN A 178 -12.24 -14.23 -8.38
CA GLN A 178 -11.12 -13.46 -7.85
C GLN A 178 -11.59 -12.52 -6.76
N VAL A 179 -10.74 -12.35 -5.75
CA VAL A 179 -10.87 -11.37 -4.69
C VAL A 179 -9.57 -10.59 -4.62
N ASN A 180 -9.67 -9.28 -4.73
CA ASN A 180 -8.56 -8.35 -4.60
C ASN A 180 -8.78 -7.44 -3.41
N ILE A 181 -7.73 -7.19 -2.64
CA ILE A 181 -7.75 -6.25 -1.53
C ILE A 181 -6.73 -5.16 -1.80
N GLU A 182 -7.23 -3.96 -2.11
CA GLU A 182 -6.40 -2.77 -2.21
C GLU A 182 -6.07 -2.28 -0.81
N ILE A 183 -4.78 -2.30 -0.50
CA ILE A 183 -4.27 -1.85 0.78
C ILE A 183 -3.94 -0.36 0.67
N PRO A 184 -4.37 0.46 1.65
CA PRO A 184 -4.03 1.86 1.67
C PRO A 184 -2.55 2.16 1.37
N SER A 185 -2.29 3.13 0.51
CA SER A 185 -0.93 3.60 0.26
C SER A 185 -0.31 4.18 1.53
N LEU A 186 0.96 3.85 1.79
CA LEU A 186 1.71 4.48 2.89
C LEU A 186 1.79 6.01 2.74
N LYS A 187 1.69 6.55 1.52
CA LYS A 187 1.83 7.99 1.24
C LYS A 187 0.55 8.80 1.41
N HIS A 188 -0.61 8.16 1.37
CA HIS A 188 -1.91 8.83 1.46
C HIS A 188 -2.50 8.70 2.86
N SER A 189 -3.38 9.61 3.25
CA SER A 189 -4.06 9.61 4.57
C SER A 189 -5.27 8.69 4.65
N THR A 190 -5.74 8.16 3.52
CA THR A 190 -6.92 7.29 3.43
C THR A 190 -6.68 5.97 4.17
N ALA A 191 -7.48 5.63 5.18
CA ALA A 191 -7.32 4.39 5.95
C ALA A 191 -8.17 3.21 5.43
N ARG A 192 -8.75 3.34 4.23
CA ARG A 192 -9.77 2.41 3.73
C ARG A 192 -9.15 1.32 2.87
N TYR A 193 -9.47 0.09 3.21
CA TYR A 193 -9.26 -1.07 2.36
C TYR A 193 -10.35 -1.07 1.30
N PHE A 194 -9.99 -1.30 0.04
CA PHE A 194 -10.97 -1.58 -0.99
C PHE A 194 -10.98 -3.07 -1.25
N PHE A 195 -12.18 -3.64 -1.20
CA PHE A 195 -12.41 -5.03 -1.50
C PHE A 195 -13.11 -5.08 -2.86
N ASP A 196 -12.52 -5.79 -3.79
CA ASP A 196 -13.12 -6.06 -5.10
C ASP A 196 -13.25 -7.57 -5.28
N HIS A 197 -14.40 -7.99 -5.82
CA HIS A 197 -14.65 -9.38 -6.15
C HIS A 197 -15.29 -9.45 -7.54
N PHE A 198 -14.79 -10.35 -8.36
CA PHE A 198 -15.33 -10.55 -9.69
C PHE A 198 -15.12 -11.98 -10.16
N THR A 199 -15.90 -12.37 -11.16
CA THR A 199 -15.79 -13.69 -11.80
C THR A 199 -15.48 -13.47 -13.27
N GLU A 200 -14.42 -14.11 -13.74
CA GLU A 200 -14.08 -14.16 -15.16
C GLU A 200 -14.44 -15.54 -15.71
N VAL A 201 -15.06 -15.58 -16.88
CA VAL A 201 -15.43 -16.83 -17.55
C VAL A 201 -14.54 -17.00 -18.77
N PHE A 202 -13.87 -18.14 -18.84
CA PHE A 202 -13.01 -18.56 -19.93
C PHE A 202 -13.67 -19.72 -20.67
N LYS A 203 -13.68 -19.69 -22.00
CA LYS A 203 -14.17 -20.80 -22.82
C LYS A 203 -13.08 -21.85 -22.98
N ILE A 204 -13.37 -23.12 -22.69
CA ILE A 204 -12.43 -24.22 -22.88
C ILE A 204 -12.19 -24.42 -24.39
N ILE A 205 -10.93 -24.48 -24.78
CA ILE A 205 -10.50 -24.73 -26.17
C ILE A 205 -9.78 -26.08 -26.33
N SER A 206 -9.20 -26.61 -25.25
CA SER A 206 -8.60 -27.96 -25.20
C SER A 206 -8.76 -28.54 -23.79
N TRP A 207 -9.01 -29.85 -23.71
CA TRP A 207 -9.08 -30.60 -22.46
C TRP A 207 -8.50 -32.00 -22.68
N THR A 208 -7.38 -32.28 -22.04
CA THR A 208 -6.73 -33.59 -21.98
C THR A 208 -6.72 -34.10 -20.53
N ASP A 209 -6.13 -35.26 -20.29
CA ASP A 209 -6.04 -35.84 -18.94
C ASP A 209 -5.04 -35.08 -18.05
N THR A 210 -4.11 -34.33 -18.65
CA THR A 210 -3.05 -33.60 -17.93
C THR A 210 -3.17 -32.08 -18.05
N GLU A 211 -3.98 -31.57 -18.97
CA GLU A 211 -4.01 -30.14 -19.28
C GLU A 211 -5.41 -29.65 -19.68
N VAL A 212 -5.79 -28.49 -19.14
CA VAL A 212 -6.95 -27.72 -19.60
C VAL A 212 -6.49 -26.36 -20.11
N ILE A 213 -6.83 -26.05 -21.36
CA ILE A 213 -6.57 -24.75 -21.97
C ILE A 213 -7.90 -24.05 -22.21
N SER A 214 -8.00 -22.81 -21.77
CA SER A 214 -9.18 -21.97 -21.94
C SER A 214 -8.83 -20.54 -22.37
N GLN A 215 -9.79 -19.86 -22.98
CA GLN A 215 -9.61 -18.52 -23.55
C GLN A 215 -10.68 -17.56 -23.02
N GLY A 216 -10.22 -16.43 -22.50
CA GLY A 216 -11.03 -15.28 -22.10
C GLY A 216 -10.82 -14.16 -23.10
N ASP A 217 -11.91 -13.55 -23.53
CA ASP A 217 -11.89 -12.53 -24.56
C ASP A 217 -12.53 -11.24 -24.06
N SER A 218 -11.74 -10.16 -24.02
CA SER A 218 -12.22 -8.81 -23.80
C SER A 218 -12.25 -8.03 -25.13
N LYS A 219 -12.71 -6.77 -25.11
CA LYS A 219 -12.62 -5.88 -26.28
C LYS A 219 -11.17 -5.62 -26.71
N CYS A 220 -10.24 -5.61 -25.77
CA CYS A 220 -8.87 -5.12 -25.98
C CYS A 220 -7.81 -6.20 -26.04
N ARG A 221 -8.07 -7.31 -25.35
CA ARG A 221 -7.07 -8.33 -25.04
C ARG A 221 -7.71 -9.71 -25.09
N THR A 222 -6.89 -10.68 -25.46
CA THR A 222 -7.19 -12.10 -25.33
C THR A 222 -6.27 -12.67 -24.26
N THR A 223 -6.85 -13.45 -23.36
CA THR A 223 -6.14 -14.13 -22.28
C THR A 223 -6.31 -15.62 -22.47
N ILE A 224 -5.20 -16.34 -22.63
CA ILE A 224 -5.18 -17.80 -22.62
C ILE A 224 -4.78 -18.24 -21.23
N MET A 225 -5.58 -19.11 -20.61
CA MET A 225 -5.28 -19.73 -19.34
C MET A 225 -4.98 -21.21 -19.56
N THR A 226 -3.85 -21.67 -19.04
CA THR A 226 -3.44 -23.07 -19.06
C THR A 226 -3.37 -23.56 -17.62
N ILE A 227 -4.00 -24.72 -17.39
CA ILE A 227 -3.97 -25.46 -16.11
C ILE A 227 -3.35 -26.82 -16.41
N ASN A 228 -2.14 -27.04 -15.92
CA ASN A 228 -1.44 -28.31 -16.00
C ASN A 228 -1.61 -29.06 -14.68
N ILE A 229 -2.29 -30.20 -14.75
CA ILE A 229 -2.66 -31.04 -13.61
C ILE A 229 -1.44 -31.81 -13.09
N GLU A 230 -0.59 -32.33 -14.00
CA GLU A 230 0.57 -33.16 -13.65
C GLU A 230 1.62 -32.38 -12.84
N ASN A 231 1.88 -31.14 -13.24
CA ASN A 231 2.92 -30.30 -12.64
C ASN A 231 2.38 -29.30 -11.61
N ASN A 232 1.06 -29.29 -11.35
CA ASN A 232 0.39 -28.28 -10.52
C ASN A 232 0.69 -26.84 -10.97
N GLU A 233 0.74 -26.58 -12.28
CA GLU A 233 1.06 -25.26 -12.81
C GLU A 233 -0.17 -24.60 -13.43
N VAL A 234 -0.42 -23.34 -13.06
CA VAL A 234 -1.47 -22.54 -13.70
C VAL A 234 -0.90 -21.19 -14.10
N PHE A 235 -1.11 -20.80 -15.35
CA PHE A 235 -0.67 -19.52 -15.84
C PHE A 235 -1.63 -18.94 -16.88
N GLN A 236 -1.56 -17.63 -17.03
CA GLN A 236 -2.29 -16.86 -18.01
C GLN A 236 -1.32 -16.09 -18.90
N ILE A 237 -1.56 -16.09 -20.20
CA ILE A 237 -0.86 -15.26 -21.18
C ILE A 237 -1.86 -14.28 -21.79
N THR A 238 -1.67 -13.00 -21.52
CA THR A 238 -2.51 -11.92 -22.06
C THR A 238 -1.81 -11.22 -23.22
N ARG A 239 -2.50 -11.06 -24.35
CA ARG A 239 -2.02 -10.38 -25.56
C ARG A 239 -3.02 -9.33 -26.04
N ASN A 240 -2.54 -8.30 -26.76
CA ASN A 240 -3.43 -7.30 -27.36
C ASN A 240 -4.25 -7.92 -28.51
N LYS A 241 -5.52 -7.51 -28.64
CA LYS A 241 -6.32 -7.76 -29.84
C LYS A 241 -5.97 -6.73 -30.90
N GLY A 242 -4.92 -7.02 -31.66
CA GLY A 242 -4.39 -6.13 -32.70
C GLY A 242 -3.41 -5.07 -32.17
N ASN A 243 -3.09 -4.10 -33.03
CA ASN A 243 -1.95 -3.19 -32.83
C ASN A 243 -2.32 -1.78 -32.33
N LYS A 244 -3.60 -1.53 -32.01
CA LYS A 244 -4.09 -0.19 -31.66
C LYS A 244 -4.43 -0.09 -30.17
N GLN A 245 -4.31 1.13 -29.63
CA GLN A 245 -4.77 1.47 -28.29
C GLN A 245 -6.26 1.12 -28.15
N CYS A 246 -6.65 0.62 -26.99
CA CYS A 246 -8.03 0.22 -26.75
C CYS A 246 -8.78 1.30 -25.96
N SER A 247 -9.83 1.86 -26.55
CA SER A 247 -10.64 2.91 -25.92
C SER A 247 -11.91 2.35 -25.29
N PHE A 248 -12.18 2.77 -24.06
CA PHE A 248 -13.44 2.61 -23.32
C PHE A 248 -14.10 3.98 -23.14
N GLY A 249 -14.31 4.71 -24.24
CA GLY A 249 -14.86 6.06 -24.21
C GLY A 249 -13.84 7.06 -23.67
N ILE A 250 -13.95 7.44 -22.39
CA ILE A 250 -13.12 8.47 -21.75
C ILE A 250 -11.74 7.92 -21.34
N VAL A 251 -11.62 6.60 -21.15
CA VAL A 251 -10.38 5.95 -20.73
C VAL A 251 -9.80 5.16 -21.88
N THR A 252 -8.53 5.40 -22.19
CA THR A 252 -7.76 4.62 -23.16
C THR A 252 -6.78 3.73 -22.42
N LEU A 253 -6.89 2.41 -22.60
CA LEU A 253 -5.92 1.46 -22.08
C LEU A 253 -4.75 1.36 -23.06
N PRO A 254 -3.50 1.56 -22.60
CA PRO A 254 -2.33 1.36 -23.44
C PRO A 254 -2.21 -0.11 -23.87
N ALA A 255 -1.69 -0.30 -25.08
CA ALA A 255 -1.32 -1.61 -25.58
C ALA A 255 -0.20 -2.18 -24.69
N LEU A 256 -0.22 -3.49 -24.44
CA LEU A 256 0.89 -4.18 -23.81
C LEU A 256 2.10 -4.14 -24.74
N GLU A 257 3.26 -3.74 -24.24
CA GLU A 257 4.52 -3.77 -25.01
C GLU A 257 4.96 -5.20 -25.36
N LYS A 258 4.66 -6.15 -24.48
CA LYS A 258 4.92 -7.58 -24.63
C LYS A 258 3.76 -8.39 -24.03
N PRO A 259 3.57 -9.67 -24.43
CA PRO A 259 2.63 -10.54 -23.74
C PRO A 259 2.88 -10.54 -22.23
N ARG A 260 1.81 -10.37 -21.46
CA ARG A 260 1.90 -10.43 -20.00
C ARG A 260 1.65 -11.85 -19.56
N ILE A 261 2.59 -12.40 -18.79
CA ILE A 261 2.48 -13.73 -18.19
C ILE A 261 2.16 -13.54 -16.70
N VAL A 262 1.13 -14.24 -16.24
CA VAL A 262 0.72 -14.26 -14.84
C VAL A 262 0.67 -15.72 -14.40
N ARG A 263 1.34 -16.07 -13.31
CA ARG A 263 1.27 -17.41 -12.72
C ARG A 263 0.39 -17.41 -11.48
N LEU A 264 -0.36 -18.47 -11.28
CA LEU A 264 -1.01 -18.74 -10.01
C LEU A 264 0.05 -19.38 -9.11
N ASN A 265 0.27 -18.79 -7.93
CA ASN A 265 1.23 -19.29 -6.96
C ASN A 265 0.53 -19.54 -5.62
N PRO A 266 1.17 -20.27 -4.68
CA PRO A 266 0.68 -20.35 -3.31
C PRO A 266 0.62 -18.95 -2.68
N GLY A 267 -0.54 -18.54 -2.14
CA GLY A 267 -0.83 -17.17 -1.72
C GLY A 267 -0.34 -16.77 -0.33
N GLY A 268 -0.26 -17.72 0.61
CA GLY A 268 -0.02 -17.42 2.02
C GLY A 268 1.28 -16.65 2.29
N HIS A 269 2.36 -16.99 1.58
CA HIS A 269 3.65 -16.33 1.76
C HIS A 269 3.69 -14.91 1.16
N PHE A 270 2.98 -14.63 0.05
CA PHE A 270 2.95 -13.28 -0.53
C PHE A 270 2.31 -12.26 0.41
N SER A 271 1.17 -12.63 1.01
CA SER A 271 0.49 -11.73 1.97
C SER A 271 1.37 -11.51 3.20
N ARG A 272 1.96 -12.58 3.77
CA ARG A 272 2.87 -12.48 4.92
C ARG A 272 4.07 -11.59 4.62
N ASP A 273 4.76 -11.83 3.51
CA ASP A 273 5.91 -11.03 3.07
C ASP A 273 5.55 -9.56 2.87
N PHE A 274 4.38 -9.30 2.28
CA PHE A 274 3.87 -7.94 2.11
C PHE A 274 3.68 -7.26 3.46
N TRP A 275 2.99 -7.91 4.40
CA TRP A 275 2.71 -7.37 5.73
C TRP A 275 3.97 -7.20 6.57
N GLU A 276 4.91 -8.13 6.51
CA GLU A 276 6.21 -7.98 7.18
C GLU A 276 7.00 -6.79 6.63
N LYS A 277 7.07 -6.64 5.31
CA LYS A 277 7.72 -5.48 4.67
C LYS A 277 7.01 -4.19 5.02
N ARG A 278 5.68 -4.21 5.09
CA ARG A 278 4.87 -3.05 5.49
C ARG A 278 5.12 -2.68 6.94
N LYS A 279 5.05 -3.64 7.86
CA LYS A 279 5.34 -3.47 9.29
C LYS A 279 6.72 -2.86 9.50
N LYS A 280 7.77 -3.41 8.87
CA LYS A 280 9.14 -2.86 8.91
C LYS A 280 9.22 -1.40 8.42
N LYS A 281 8.36 -0.98 7.48
CA LYS A 281 8.29 0.41 7.01
C LYS A 281 7.52 1.30 7.99
N THR A 282 6.42 0.82 8.55
CA THR A 282 5.56 1.59 9.46
C THR A 282 6.12 1.68 10.88
N ASP A 283 6.93 0.71 11.31
CA ASP A 283 7.65 0.77 12.59
C ASP A 283 8.60 1.98 12.67
N LYS A 284 9.06 2.49 11.51
CA LYS A 284 9.84 3.74 11.42
C LYS A 284 9.02 5.00 11.73
N TYR A 285 7.70 4.88 11.86
CA TYR A 285 6.82 5.99 12.24
C TYR A 285 6.67 6.13 13.74
N LEU A 286 7.05 5.11 14.52
CA LEU A 286 7.07 5.18 15.98
C LEU A 286 8.01 6.29 16.44
N ASN A 287 7.80 6.76 17.67
CA ASN A 287 8.73 7.64 18.36
C ASN A 287 10.18 7.08 18.29
N THR A 288 11.17 7.96 18.03
CA THR A 288 12.58 7.56 17.87
C THR A 288 13.15 6.83 19.09
N GLU A 289 12.80 7.23 20.32
CA GLU A 289 13.26 6.57 21.56
C GLU A 289 12.75 5.12 21.61
N VAL A 290 11.50 4.89 21.23
CA VAL A 290 10.91 3.55 21.13
C VAL A 290 11.61 2.71 20.08
N GLN A 291 11.92 3.30 18.91
CA GLN A 291 12.69 2.60 17.88
C GLN A 291 14.07 2.16 18.39
N GLU A 292 14.79 3.01 19.13
CA GLU A 292 16.10 2.67 19.70
C GLU A 292 16.02 1.60 20.80
N GLN A 293 14.97 1.64 21.63
CA GLN A 293 14.71 0.58 22.62
C GLN A 293 14.48 -0.77 21.94
N VAL A 294 13.62 -0.82 20.90
CA VAL A 294 13.36 -2.04 20.14
C VAL A 294 14.65 -2.57 19.49
N LYS A 295 15.47 -1.71 18.87
CA LYS A 295 16.77 -2.11 18.30
C LYS A 295 17.69 -2.73 19.35
N THR A 296 17.75 -2.15 20.54
CA THR A 296 18.58 -2.64 21.65
C THR A 296 18.10 -4.01 22.13
N GLN A 297 16.79 -4.19 22.32
CA GLN A 297 16.21 -5.48 22.71
C GLN A 297 16.44 -6.57 21.65
N VAL A 298 16.28 -6.25 20.36
CA VAL A 298 16.54 -7.20 19.26
C VAL A 298 18.01 -7.62 19.24
N LYS A 299 18.96 -6.68 19.43
CA LYS A 299 20.40 -7.01 19.52
C LYS A 299 20.69 -7.97 20.68
N PHE A 300 20.12 -7.72 21.85
CA PHE A 300 20.27 -8.58 23.03
C PHE A 300 19.70 -9.99 22.81
N LEU A 301 18.50 -10.11 22.24
CA LEU A 301 17.93 -11.43 21.94
C LEU A 301 18.77 -12.22 20.93
N ASN A 302 19.36 -11.52 19.96
CA ASN A 302 20.24 -12.15 18.97
C ASN A 302 21.58 -12.60 19.56
N SER A 303 22.13 -11.92 20.59
CA SER A 303 23.34 -12.41 21.27
C SER A 303 23.05 -13.70 22.03
N ILE A 304 21.93 -13.77 22.77
CA ILE A 304 21.51 -14.99 23.48
C ILE A 304 21.36 -16.18 22.52
N LYS A 305 20.76 -15.97 21.34
CA LYS A 305 20.60 -17.04 20.34
C LYS A 305 21.94 -17.55 19.81
N LYS A 306 22.92 -16.66 19.58
CA LYS A 306 24.25 -17.04 19.10
C LYS A 306 25.02 -17.84 20.15
N ASP A 307 24.88 -17.50 21.42
CA ASP A 307 25.55 -18.23 22.51
C ASP A 307 24.97 -19.63 22.67
N LYS A 308 23.64 -19.80 22.50
CA LYS A 308 22.98 -21.11 22.50
C LYS A 308 23.35 -22.03 21.33
N GLN A 309 23.82 -21.49 20.20
CA GLN A 309 24.23 -22.30 19.04
C GLN A 309 25.68 -22.79 19.13
N LYS A 310 26.46 -22.26 20.08
CA LYS A 310 27.88 -22.63 20.28
C LYS A 310 28.08 -23.72 21.34
N ASN A 311 27.04 -24.01 22.11
CA ASN A 311 27.00 -25.06 23.14
C ASN A 311 26.19 -26.24 22.61
#